data_AF-A0A838PL87-F1
#
_entry.id   AF-A0A838PL87-F1
#
_cell.length_a   1.000
_cell.length_b   1.000
_cell.length_c   1.000
_cell.angle_alpha   90.00
_cell.angle_beta   90.00
_cell.angle_gamma   90.00
#
_symmetry.space_group_name_H-M   'P 1'
#
loop_
_entity.id
_entity.type
_entity.pdbx_description
1 polymer ?
#
loop_
_entity_poly.entity_id
_entity_poly.type
_entity_poly.pdbx_seq_one_letter_code
_entity_poly.pdbx_strand_id
1 'polypeptide(L)'
;MSEATWRVRPPVFGNHGREELVKTILKVALGIVLGLTVLVVGCVAVIGAGVDEAEKERQEEGISLGEFRDTQQGASERQVRDRLGKPESAQQFENQIPELQDQPSRSSCIYYPERGKPLFEGRSFQFCFDEGRLTSKNAY
;
A
#
# COMPACT_ATOMS: atom_id res chain seq x y z
N MET A 1 -89.68 -15.26 -16.78
CA MET A 1 -88.24 -15.55 -17.00
C MET A 1 -87.50 -14.24 -16.84
N SER A 2 -86.81 -14.05 -15.72
CA SER A 2 -86.01 -12.84 -15.43
C SER A 2 -84.58 -13.27 -15.16
N GLU A 3 -83.65 -12.82 -15.99
CA GLU A 3 -82.22 -13.04 -15.84
C GLU A 3 -81.63 -11.92 -14.96
N ALA A 4 -81.11 -12.31 -13.79
CA ALA A 4 -80.40 -11.40 -12.89
C ALA A 4 -78.90 -11.40 -13.23
N THR A 5 -78.42 -10.33 -13.86
CA THR A 5 -77.01 -10.11 -14.14
C THR A 5 -76.30 -9.53 -12.90
N TRP A 6 -75.48 -10.34 -12.23
CA TRP A 6 -74.60 -9.88 -11.16
C TRP A 6 -73.34 -9.24 -11.76
N ARG A 7 -73.16 -7.92 -11.60
CA ARG A 7 -71.87 -7.26 -11.86
C ARG A 7 -70.93 -7.48 -10.69
N VAL A 8 -69.86 -8.24 -10.91
CA VAL A 8 -68.74 -8.34 -9.97
C VAL A 8 -67.92 -7.06 -10.09
N ARG A 9 -67.79 -6.28 -9.01
CA ARG A 9 -66.84 -5.16 -8.95
C ARG A 9 -65.42 -5.73 -8.72
N PRO A 10 -64.39 -5.27 -9.44
CA PRO A 10 -63.02 -5.66 -9.15
C PRO A 10 -62.57 -5.05 -7.81
N PRO A 11 -61.70 -5.73 -7.04
CA PRO A 11 -61.12 -5.16 -5.84
C PRO A 11 -60.21 -3.98 -6.21
N VAL A 12 -60.48 -2.82 -5.62
CA VAL A 12 -59.58 -1.66 -5.67
C VAL A 12 -58.43 -1.96 -4.72
N PHE A 13 -57.32 -2.48 -5.23
CA PHE A 13 -56.07 -2.56 -4.48
C PHE A 13 -55.53 -1.15 -4.28
N GLY A 14 -55.66 -0.63 -3.06
CA GLY A 14 -55.18 0.70 -2.68
C GLY A 14 -53.65 0.82 -2.80
N ASN A 15 -53.19 1.89 -3.43
CA ASN A 15 -51.78 2.25 -3.62
C ASN A 15 -50.98 2.50 -2.32
N HIS A 16 -51.62 2.49 -1.15
CA HIS A 16 -50.99 2.86 0.13
C HIS A 16 -49.88 1.90 0.62
N GLY A 17 -49.90 0.62 0.23
CA GLY A 17 -48.88 -0.34 0.66
C GLY A 17 -47.52 -0.17 -0.04
N ARG A 18 -47.48 0.36 -1.27
CA ARG A 18 -46.25 0.53 -2.06
C ARG A 18 -45.38 1.68 -1.55
N GLU A 19 -45.99 2.76 -1.07
CA GLU A 19 -45.25 3.96 -0.64
C GLU A 19 -44.47 3.72 0.66
N GLU A 20 -45.03 2.96 1.60
CA GLU A 20 -44.38 2.64 2.87
C GLU A 20 -43.23 1.63 2.71
N LEU A 21 -43.38 0.67 1.78
CA LEU A 21 -42.30 -0.25 1.41
C LEU A 21 -41.13 0.47 0.71
N VAL A 22 -41.43 1.38 -0.21
CA VAL A 22 -40.39 2.15 -0.92
C VAL A 22 -39.62 3.07 0.03
N LYS A 23 -40.31 3.75 0.97
CA LYS A 23 -39.64 4.56 2.00
C LYS A 23 -38.73 3.73 2.90
N THR A 24 -39.14 2.51 3.23
CA THR A 24 -38.37 1.61 4.10
C THR A 24 -37.13 1.10 3.39
N ILE A 25 -37.26 0.65 2.13
CA ILE A 25 -36.13 0.19 1.31
C ILE A 25 -35.15 1.34 1.04
N LEU A 26 -35.64 2.55 0.77
CA LEU A 26 -34.79 3.72 0.54
C LEU A 26 -33.96 4.07 1.79
N LYS A 27 -34.56 4.00 2.99
CA LYS A 27 -33.84 4.23 4.26
C LYS A 27 -32.75 3.19 4.50
N VAL A 28 -33.04 1.92 4.22
CA VAL A 28 -32.06 0.83 4.37
C VAL A 28 -30.92 0.99 3.36
N ALA A 29 -31.24 1.27 2.09
CA ALA A 29 -30.24 1.52 1.06
C ALA A 29 -29.35 2.72 1.41
N LEU A 30 -29.94 3.81 1.91
CA LEU A 30 -29.19 4.99 2.33
C LEU A 30 -28.22 4.67 3.49
N GLY A 31 -28.67 3.88 4.46
CA GLY A 31 -27.83 3.42 5.57
C GLY A 31 -26.66 2.56 5.11
N ILE A 32 -26.88 1.65 4.17
CA ILE A 32 -25.83 0.79 3.59
C ILE A 32 -24.82 1.63 2.80
N VAL A 33 -25.29 2.57 1.98
CA VAL A 33 -24.42 3.46 1.21
C VAL A 33 -23.55 4.28 2.15
N LEU A 34 -24.13 4.96 3.15
CA LEU A 34 -23.37 5.74 4.13
C LEU A 34 -22.36 4.88 4.90
N GLY A 35 -22.76 3.68 5.33
CA GLY A 35 -21.86 2.74 6.01
C GLY A 35 -20.67 2.35 5.14
N LEU A 36 -20.89 2.05 3.86
CA LEU A 36 -19.84 1.76 2.91
C LEU A 36 -18.92 2.97 2.67
N THR A 37 -19.47 4.18 2.53
CA THR A 37 -18.64 5.37 2.32
C THR A 37 -17.71 5.64 3.51
N VAL A 38 -18.22 5.52 4.73
CA VAL A 38 -17.40 5.71 5.95
C VAL A 38 -16.29 4.66 6.02
N LEU A 39 -16.59 3.42 5.65
CA LEU A 39 -15.62 2.33 5.69
C LEU A 39 -14.50 2.53 4.64
N VAL A 40 -14.86 2.93 3.42
CA VAL A 40 -13.88 3.23 2.35
C VAL A 40 -13.03 4.44 2.72
N VAL A 41 -13.65 5.54 3.18
CA VAL A 41 -12.91 6.75 3.58
C VAL A 41 -12.00 6.47 4.77
N GLY A 42 -12.47 5.69 5.75
CA GLY A 42 -11.65 5.27 6.89
C GLY A 42 -10.43 4.45 6.47
N CYS A 43 -10.61 3.49 5.56
CA CYS A 43 -9.48 2.71 5.03
C CYS A 43 -8.47 3.58 4.26
N VAL A 44 -8.95 4.47 3.38
CA VAL A 44 -8.06 5.35 2.61
C VAL A 44 -7.32 6.33 3.52
N ALA A 45 -7.98 6.88 4.55
CA ALA A 45 -7.34 7.79 5.50
C ALA A 45 -6.24 7.10 6.31
N VAL A 46 -6.45 5.86 6.77
CA VAL A 46 -5.45 5.09 7.51
C VAL A 46 -4.25 4.74 6.63
N ILE A 47 -4.49 4.35 5.36
CA ILE A 47 -3.40 4.05 4.42
C ILE A 47 -2.66 5.34 4.04
N GLY A 48 -3.37 6.43 3.73
CA GLY A 48 -2.78 7.71 3.36
C GLY A 48 -1.90 8.30 4.45
N ALA A 49 -2.34 8.27 5.71
CA ALA A 49 -1.51 8.71 6.84
C ALA A 49 -0.26 7.84 7.04
N GLY A 50 -0.35 6.53 6.80
CA GLY A 50 0.80 5.63 6.88
C GLY A 50 1.81 5.84 5.74
N VAL A 51 1.33 6.19 4.54
CA VAL A 51 2.20 6.51 3.39
C VAL A 51 2.87 7.87 3.56
N ASP A 52 2.14 8.90 4.00
CA ASP A 52 2.72 10.24 4.22
C ASP A 52 3.85 10.20 5.25
N GLU A 53 3.70 9.45 6.34
CA GLU A 53 4.75 9.33 7.36
C GLU A 53 5.97 8.56 6.82
N ALA A 54 5.74 7.47 6.06
CA ALA A 54 6.81 6.71 5.42
C ALA A 54 7.54 7.50 4.32
N GLU A 55 6.84 8.36 3.58
CA GLU A 55 7.44 9.26 2.59
C GLU A 55 8.23 10.38 3.26
N LYS A 56 7.75 10.92 4.37
CA LYS A 56 8.44 11.95 5.13
C LYS A 56 9.75 11.45 5.73
N GLU A 57 9.75 10.26 6.32
CA GLU A 57 10.97 9.62 6.82
C GLU A 57 11.97 9.36 5.67
N ARG A 58 11.52 8.91 4.50
CA ARG A 58 12.39 8.68 3.32
C ARG A 58 12.91 9.95 2.64
N GLN A 59 12.18 11.06 2.73
CA GLN A 59 12.69 12.34 2.21
C GLN A 59 13.93 12.79 2.99
N GLU A 60 14.00 12.47 4.29
CA GLU A 60 15.15 12.78 5.15
C GLU A 60 16.20 11.64 5.14
N GLU A 61 15.76 10.38 5.06
CA GLU A 61 16.61 9.20 5.11
C GLU A 61 16.85 8.59 3.71
N GLY A 62 18.01 8.90 3.13
CA GLY A 62 18.42 8.36 1.83
C GLY A 62 19.79 8.89 1.41
N ILE A 63 20.26 8.49 0.22
CA ILE A 63 21.52 8.98 -0.36
C ILE A 63 21.29 9.65 -1.71
N SER A 64 22.14 10.59 -2.07
CA SER A 64 22.19 11.18 -3.41
C SER A 64 22.93 10.28 -4.40
N LEU A 65 22.67 10.51 -5.70
CA LEU A 65 23.44 9.87 -6.77
C LEU A 65 24.94 10.16 -6.69
N GLY A 66 25.33 11.33 -6.17
CA GLY A 66 26.73 11.68 -5.94
C GLY A 66 27.38 10.77 -4.90
N GLU A 67 26.75 10.64 -3.73
CA GLU A 67 27.20 9.75 -2.65
C GLU A 67 27.30 8.28 -3.11
N PHE A 68 26.33 7.82 -3.91
CA PHE A 68 26.38 6.50 -4.54
C PHE A 68 27.60 6.33 -5.46
N ARG A 69 27.86 7.30 -6.34
CA ARG A 69 28.99 7.26 -7.28
C ARG A 69 30.34 7.32 -6.57
N ASP A 70 30.45 8.15 -5.55
CA ASP A 70 31.68 8.40 -4.79
C ASP A 70 32.06 7.26 -3.84
N THR A 71 31.17 6.29 -3.62
CA THR A 71 31.48 5.11 -2.82
C THR A 71 32.42 4.18 -3.58
N GLN A 72 33.59 3.91 -3.01
CA GLN A 72 34.66 3.17 -3.70
C GLN A 72 34.44 1.66 -3.69
N GLN A 73 34.80 1.01 -4.80
CA GLN A 73 34.83 -0.45 -4.87
C GLN A 73 35.88 -1.00 -3.88
N GLY A 74 35.59 -2.14 -3.26
CA GLY A 74 36.43 -2.74 -2.22
C GLY A 74 36.28 -2.14 -0.82
N ALA A 75 35.50 -1.06 -0.65
CA ALA A 75 35.14 -0.50 0.65
C ALA A 75 34.44 -1.55 1.51
N SER A 76 34.69 -1.55 2.82
CA SER A 76 34.00 -2.49 3.70
C SER A 76 32.55 -2.07 3.91
N GLU A 77 31.69 -3.03 4.20
CA GLU A 77 30.28 -2.76 4.53
C GLU A 77 30.14 -1.74 5.66
N ARG A 78 30.99 -1.84 6.68
CA ARG A 78 31.03 -0.87 7.79
C ARG A 78 31.39 0.53 7.30
N GLN A 79 32.38 0.68 6.43
CA GLN A 79 32.75 2.00 5.89
C GLN A 79 31.63 2.62 5.06
N VAL A 80 30.92 1.81 4.27
CA VAL A 80 29.77 2.30 3.49
C VAL A 80 28.67 2.79 4.44
N ARG A 81 28.32 2.01 5.48
CA ARG A 81 27.32 2.41 6.49
C ARG A 81 27.75 3.62 7.31
N ASP A 82 29.01 3.69 7.73
CA ASP A 82 29.54 4.82 8.52
C ASP A 82 29.53 6.12 7.71
N ARG A 83 29.73 6.04 6.38
CA ARG A 83 29.70 7.19 5.48
C ARG A 83 28.30 7.62 5.05
N LEU A 84 27.45 6.64 4.73
CA LEU A 84 26.14 6.88 4.11
C LEU A 84 24.98 6.87 5.11
N GLY A 85 25.25 6.51 6.37
CA GLY A 85 24.23 6.27 7.38
C GLY A 85 23.69 4.84 7.34
N LYS A 86 22.79 4.52 8.27
CA LYS A 86 22.16 3.19 8.30
C LYS A 86 21.27 3.02 7.06
N PRO A 87 21.41 1.91 6.32
CA PRO A 87 20.43 1.58 5.31
C PRO A 87 19.09 1.32 6.01
N GLU A 88 18.00 1.74 5.37
CA GLU A 88 16.67 1.31 5.76
C GLU A 88 16.67 -0.22 5.80
N SER A 89 16.17 -0.79 6.89
CA SER A 89 16.39 -2.16 7.29
C SER A 89 16.10 -3.18 6.17
N ALA A 90 17.18 -3.72 5.57
CA ALA A 90 17.14 -4.86 4.67
C ALA A 90 16.45 -6.12 5.26
N GLN A 91 16.18 -6.10 6.58
CA GLN A 91 15.41 -7.14 7.27
C GLN A 91 13.98 -7.35 6.73
N GLN A 92 13.36 -6.39 6.03
CA GLN A 92 12.04 -6.64 5.44
C GLN A 92 12.07 -7.43 4.12
N PHE A 93 13.21 -7.45 3.40
CA PHE A 93 13.33 -8.19 2.14
C PHE A 93 13.90 -9.60 2.32
N GLU A 94 14.87 -9.79 3.23
CA GLU A 94 15.46 -11.11 3.49
C GLU A 94 14.46 -12.10 4.11
N ASN A 95 13.50 -11.61 4.91
CA ASN A 95 12.48 -12.46 5.53
C ASN A 95 11.39 -12.97 4.56
N GLN A 96 11.36 -12.51 3.30
CA GLN A 96 10.35 -12.91 2.31
C GLN A 96 10.85 -13.96 1.32
N ILE A 97 12.12 -14.36 1.36
CA ILE A 97 12.69 -15.37 0.45
C ILE A 97 13.16 -16.57 1.29
N PRO A 98 12.33 -17.61 1.45
CA PRO A 98 12.65 -18.78 2.26
C PRO A 98 13.89 -19.57 1.80
N GLU A 99 14.37 -19.37 0.57
CA GLU A 99 15.48 -20.14 -0.02
C GLU A 99 16.90 -19.62 0.33
N LEU A 100 17.02 -18.53 1.09
CA LEU A 100 18.33 -17.94 1.46
C LEU A 100 18.79 -18.25 2.90
N GLN A 101 18.02 -19.02 3.67
CA GLN A 101 18.28 -19.20 5.11
C GLN A 101 19.42 -20.17 5.47
N ASP A 102 19.93 -20.97 4.52
CA ASP A 102 20.85 -22.09 4.82
C ASP A 102 22.28 -21.97 4.24
N GLN A 103 22.67 -20.79 3.74
CA GLN A 103 24.07 -20.51 3.45
C GLN A 103 24.50 -19.27 4.21
N PRO A 104 25.64 -19.28 4.93
CA PRO A 104 26.30 -18.05 5.34
C PRO A 104 26.77 -17.39 4.05
N SER A 105 25.87 -16.66 3.39
CA SER A 105 26.17 -15.94 2.18
C SER A 105 27.28 -14.97 2.54
N ARG A 106 28.51 -15.27 2.09
CA ARG A 106 29.63 -14.33 2.21
C ARG A 106 29.34 -13.05 1.44
N SER A 107 28.32 -13.07 0.58
CA SER A 107 27.76 -11.91 -0.05
C SER A 107 26.53 -11.36 0.66
N SER A 108 26.57 -10.07 0.97
CA SER A 108 25.45 -9.29 1.53
C SER A 108 25.14 -8.14 0.59
N CYS A 109 23.89 -7.67 0.52
CA CYS A 109 23.58 -6.45 -0.21
C CYS A 109 22.78 -5.49 0.68
N ILE A 110 23.13 -4.21 0.65
CA ILE A 110 22.38 -3.14 1.33
C ILE A 110 21.78 -2.21 0.28
N TYR A 111 20.64 -1.63 0.64
CA TYR A 111 19.86 -0.78 -0.25
C TYR A 111 19.64 0.58 0.40
N TYR A 112 19.74 1.64 -0.41
CA TYR A 112 19.41 2.99 0.00
C TYR A 112 18.43 3.61 -1.00
N PRO A 113 17.35 4.26 -0.53
CA PRO A 113 16.51 5.07 -1.40
C PRO A 113 17.26 6.34 -1.84
N GLU A 114 16.86 6.88 -3.00
CA GLU A 114 17.31 8.20 -3.44
C GLU A 114 16.71 9.30 -2.57
N ARG A 115 17.57 10.11 -1.96
CA ARG A 115 17.17 11.18 -1.04
C ARG A 115 16.26 12.19 -1.72
N GLY A 116 15.17 12.56 -1.03
CA GLY A 116 14.23 13.58 -1.49
C GLY A 116 13.36 13.16 -2.68
N LYS A 117 13.27 11.85 -2.97
CA LYS A 117 12.38 11.30 -3.99
C LYS A 117 11.32 10.39 -3.37
N PRO A 118 10.06 10.44 -3.84
CA PRO A 118 9.01 9.57 -3.35
C PRO A 118 9.25 8.12 -3.79
N LEU A 119 8.64 7.18 -3.07
CA LEU A 119 8.83 5.72 -3.20
C LEU A 119 8.72 5.20 -4.64
N PHE A 120 7.84 5.78 -5.45
CA PHE A 120 7.54 5.33 -6.80
C PHE A 120 8.27 6.11 -7.91
N GLU A 121 9.02 7.15 -7.56
CA GLU A 121 9.73 8.00 -8.53
C GLU A 121 11.25 8.05 -8.30
N GLY A 122 11.71 7.69 -7.11
CA GLY A 122 13.13 7.68 -6.72
C GLY A 122 13.85 6.40 -7.12
N ARG A 123 15.15 6.51 -7.34
CA ARG A 123 16.00 5.33 -7.58
C ARG A 123 16.25 4.55 -6.29
N SER A 124 16.49 3.25 -6.44
CA SER A 124 17.04 2.41 -5.37
C SER A 124 18.49 2.09 -5.65
N PHE A 125 19.38 2.50 -4.75
CA PHE A 125 20.81 2.22 -4.83
C PHE A 125 21.16 0.96 -4.08
N GLN A 126 21.70 -0.04 -4.79
CA GLN A 126 22.15 -1.31 -4.24
C GLN A 126 23.67 -1.34 -4.14
N PHE A 127 24.18 -1.78 -3.01
CA PHE A 127 25.59 -2.06 -2.76
C PHE A 127 25.73 -3.51 -2.33
N CYS A 128 26.40 -4.32 -3.14
CA CYS A 128 26.64 -5.72 -2.80
C CYS A 128 28.10 -5.94 -2.42
N PHE A 129 28.26 -6.60 -1.28
CA PHE A 129 29.52 -7.00 -0.70
C PHE A 129 29.74 -8.47 -0.97
N ASP A 130 30.99 -8.87 -1.14
CA ASP A 130 31.43 -10.25 -1.07
C ASP A 130 32.64 -10.30 -0.15
N GLU A 131 32.66 -11.26 0.77
CA GLU A 131 33.63 -11.33 1.87
C GLU A 131 33.78 -10.00 2.64
N GLY A 132 32.65 -9.27 2.79
CA GLY A 132 32.58 -7.99 3.48
C GLY A 132 33.15 -6.79 2.72
N ARG A 133 33.50 -6.94 1.43
CA ARG A 133 34.02 -5.88 0.57
C ARG A 133 33.08 -5.58 -0.59
N LEU A 134 32.92 -4.31 -0.92
CA LEU A 134 32.03 -3.88 -1.99
C LEU A 134 32.52 -4.40 -3.35
N THR A 135 31.78 -5.30 -3.96
CA THR A 135 32.10 -5.87 -5.27
C THR A 135 31.22 -5.31 -6.36
N SER A 136 29.98 -4.93 -6.06
CA SER A 136 29.03 -4.42 -7.06
C SER A 136 28.19 -3.26 -6.54
N LYS A 137 27.81 -2.37 -7.46
CA LYS A 137 26.91 -1.24 -7.23
C LYS A 137 25.90 -1.13 -8.37
N ASN A 138 24.62 -1.13 -8.05
CA ASN A 138 23.53 -0.95 -9.02
C ASN A 138 22.60 0.19 -8.60
N ALA A 139 21.95 0.81 -9.58
CA ALA A 139 20.90 1.80 -9.37
C ALA A 139 19.69 1.38 -10.20
N TYR A 140 18.56 1.15 -9.52
CA TYR A 140 17.28 0.73 -10.10
C TYR A 140 16.31 1.90 -10.15
#